data_AF-A0A9J7LX12-F1
#
_entry.id   AF-A0A9J7LX12-F1
#
_cell.length_a   1.000
_cell.length_b   1.000
_cell.length_c   1.000
_cell.angle_alpha   90.00
_cell.angle_beta   90.00
_cell.angle_gamma   90.00
#
_symmetry.space_group_name_H-M   'P 1'
#
loop_
_entity.id
_entity.type
_entity.pdbx_description
1 polymer ?
#
loop_
_entity_poly.entity_id
_entity_poly.type
_entity_poly.pdbx_seq_one_letter_code
_entity_poly.pdbx_strand_id
1 'polypeptide(L)'
;MAMNVECSTCVDLYNFADVFSVESVLRSCVGWIDANFAEFSFSEEFCSLSVNQLTEIISHDELDVKEETTVWEAVVRWVQHSRENRMHHLPSILPHIRFNLLTSDKMAAILEYPLVKEDPGSTEVIRNVVQKGNPNLKPRLRRTTEMVLLFDANSSDVLFMNPREGKYISCSYNRKDRARTVDLTVTSDNNIYVLTREEESSDRLSMLKYNHAGNVWEDAGMSPVSKWLMLEKDLKCYDEHLVEVDRTLYYLAEKSTKGGVVWMRKYNQHTDQWQECSQLELDNNSYEFSAALSCGSHLYFLTTTEMHCYEPRRDRWCKLRPSPEPNLDIRTAIVLGTEIFCTGYDFRHTVVYDTESDCWQNLPGWPDPGNRVAKYPLSLFVLENQLHIWFTCGNGYDDDEDEYRVYVFDRSADAWRDLDATLPDEEYFSYGRLCLMARIYLPYLKAQDMDT
;
A
#
# COMPACT_ATOMS: atom_id res chain seq x y z
N MET A 1 -22.51 -17.67 -21.34
CA MET A 1 -23.72 -17.07 -20.75
C MET A 1 -23.23 -16.19 -19.62
N ALA A 2 -23.55 -14.89 -19.63
CA ALA A 2 -23.29 -14.03 -18.47
C ALA A 2 -24.21 -14.51 -17.34
N MET A 3 -23.62 -14.96 -16.22
CA MET A 3 -24.38 -15.24 -15.01
C MET A 3 -24.70 -13.92 -14.35
N ASN A 4 -25.97 -13.55 -14.31
CA ASN A 4 -26.45 -12.44 -13.49
C ASN A 4 -26.77 -12.98 -12.10
N VAL A 5 -26.00 -12.56 -11.10
CA VAL A 5 -26.29 -12.82 -9.69
C VAL A 5 -27.26 -11.74 -9.22
N GLU A 6 -28.38 -12.14 -8.62
CA GLU A 6 -29.41 -11.25 -8.07
C GLU A 6 -29.62 -11.56 -6.59
N CYS A 7 -30.12 -10.58 -5.81
CA CYS A 7 -30.30 -10.71 -4.36
C CYS A 7 -31.08 -11.98 -3.94
N SER A 8 -32.17 -12.28 -4.65
CA SER A 8 -33.04 -13.43 -4.37
C SER A 8 -32.46 -14.79 -4.74
N THR A 9 -31.47 -14.83 -5.63
CA THR A 9 -30.85 -16.08 -6.12
C THR A 9 -29.43 -16.28 -5.58
N CYS A 10 -28.84 -15.25 -4.96
CA CYS A 10 -27.44 -15.22 -4.58
C CYS A 10 -27.08 -16.32 -3.57
N VAL A 11 -27.92 -16.55 -2.55
CA VAL A 11 -27.63 -17.56 -1.52
C VAL A 11 -27.78 -18.97 -2.06
N ASP A 12 -28.79 -19.22 -2.90
CA ASP A 12 -28.97 -20.52 -3.55
C ASP A 12 -27.81 -20.85 -4.50
N LEU A 13 -27.37 -19.86 -5.28
CA LEU A 13 -26.19 -19.98 -6.16
C LEU A 13 -24.91 -20.16 -5.36
N TYR A 14 -24.75 -19.44 -4.25
CA TYR A 14 -23.62 -19.59 -3.34
C TYR A 14 -23.58 -21.01 -2.75
N ASN A 15 -24.69 -21.50 -2.22
CA ASN A 15 -24.82 -22.85 -1.67
C ASN A 15 -24.55 -23.92 -2.74
N PHE A 16 -25.08 -23.73 -3.95
CA PHE A 16 -24.80 -24.60 -5.08
C PHE A 16 -23.30 -24.62 -5.41
N ALA A 17 -22.68 -23.45 -5.52
CA ALA A 17 -21.26 -23.32 -5.86
C ALA A 17 -20.35 -23.92 -4.77
N ASP A 18 -20.69 -23.74 -3.50
CA ASP A 18 -19.96 -24.31 -2.37
C ASP A 18 -20.04 -25.86 -2.37
N VAL A 19 -21.25 -26.41 -2.46
CA VAL A 19 -21.49 -27.86 -2.46
C VAL A 19 -20.85 -28.57 -3.66
N PHE A 20 -20.89 -27.95 -4.84
CA PHE A 20 -20.32 -28.53 -6.07
C PHE A 20 -18.89 -28.04 -6.36
N SER A 21 -18.29 -27.24 -5.46
CA SER A 21 -16.94 -26.67 -5.58
C SER A 21 -16.69 -25.93 -6.90
N VAL A 22 -17.67 -25.13 -7.35
CA VAL A 22 -17.59 -24.34 -8.58
C VAL A 22 -17.03 -22.96 -8.25
N GLU A 23 -15.70 -22.86 -8.17
CA GLU A 23 -14.98 -21.65 -7.73
C GLU A 23 -15.34 -20.38 -8.49
N SER A 24 -15.56 -20.47 -9.81
CA SER A 24 -15.90 -19.30 -10.62
C SER A 24 -17.25 -18.69 -10.23
N VAL A 25 -18.24 -19.53 -9.90
CA VAL A 25 -19.57 -19.09 -9.48
C VAL A 25 -19.51 -18.55 -8.06
N LEU A 26 -18.78 -19.24 -7.18
CA LEU A 26 -18.56 -18.79 -5.81
C LEU A 26 -17.94 -17.40 -5.78
N ARG A 27 -16.90 -17.15 -6.59
CA ARG A 27 -16.23 -15.85 -6.71
C ARG A 27 -17.18 -14.76 -7.22
N SER A 28 -18.04 -15.07 -8.18
CA SER A 28 -19.07 -14.14 -8.67
C SER A 28 -20.11 -13.81 -7.60
N CYS A 29 -20.58 -14.80 -6.84
CA CYS A 29 -21.52 -14.59 -5.73
C CYS A 29 -20.88 -13.75 -4.62
N VAL A 30 -19.66 -14.09 -4.19
CA VAL A 30 -18.91 -13.33 -3.18
C VAL A 30 -18.69 -11.89 -3.63
N GLY A 31 -18.21 -11.67 -4.85
CA GLY A 31 -18.01 -10.32 -5.37
C GLY A 31 -19.31 -9.50 -5.44
N TRP A 32 -20.45 -10.14 -5.73
CA TRP A 32 -21.76 -9.48 -5.71
C TRP A 32 -22.20 -9.14 -4.28
N ILE A 33 -22.06 -10.07 -3.33
CA ILE A 33 -22.36 -9.85 -1.91
C ILE A 33 -21.51 -8.72 -1.37
N ASP A 34 -20.20 -8.75 -1.64
CA ASP A 34 -19.27 -7.73 -1.19
C ASP A 34 -19.70 -6.35 -1.72
N ALA A 35 -20.09 -6.25 -2.99
CA ALA A 35 -20.52 -4.98 -3.59
C ALA A 35 -21.90 -4.47 -3.13
N ASN A 36 -22.81 -5.35 -2.68
CA ASN A 36 -24.20 -5.00 -2.37
C ASN A 36 -24.59 -5.32 -0.92
N PHE A 37 -23.63 -5.53 -0.03
CA PHE A 37 -23.88 -6.03 1.33
C PHE A 37 -24.87 -5.16 2.11
N ALA A 38 -24.79 -3.85 1.98
CA ALA A 38 -25.70 -2.94 2.66
C ALA A 38 -27.17 -3.21 2.32
N GLU A 39 -27.50 -3.56 1.07
CA GLU A 39 -28.86 -3.94 0.67
C GLU A 39 -29.16 -5.40 1.02
N PHE A 40 -28.22 -6.30 0.70
CA PHE A 40 -28.35 -7.74 0.94
C PHE A 40 -28.57 -8.06 2.42
N SER A 41 -27.92 -7.35 3.34
CA SER A 41 -28.06 -7.57 4.79
C SER A 41 -29.50 -7.39 5.33
N PHE A 42 -30.36 -6.65 4.62
CA PHE A 42 -31.77 -6.51 4.97
C PHE A 42 -32.68 -7.59 4.38
N SER A 43 -32.18 -8.42 3.46
CA SER A 43 -32.96 -9.44 2.78
C SER A 43 -33.25 -10.67 3.66
N GLU A 44 -34.20 -11.50 3.23
CA GLU A 44 -34.50 -12.76 3.93
C GLU A 44 -33.44 -13.82 3.63
N GLU A 45 -32.85 -13.75 2.44
CA GLU A 45 -31.75 -14.60 1.99
C GLU A 45 -30.56 -14.46 2.94
N PHE A 46 -30.21 -13.24 3.37
CA PHE A 46 -29.17 -13.04 4.37
C PHE A 46 -29.49 -13.74 5.71
N CYS A 47 -30.73 -13.70 6.16
CA CYS A 47 -31.16 -14.40 7.38
C CYS A 47 -31.10 -15.93 7.24
N SER A 48 -31.10 -16.46 6.02
CA SER A 48 -30.99 -17.90 5.74
C SER A 48 -29.56 -18.44 5.81
N LEU A 49 -28.54 -17.57 5.83
CA LEU A 49 -27.14 -17.97 5.92
C LEU A 49 -26.85 -18.78 7.19
N SER A 50 -25.96 -19.76 7.05
CA SER A 50 -25.38 -20.46 8.20
C SER A 50 -24.40 -19.57 8.96
N VAL A 51 -24.05 -19.94 10.20
CA VAL A 51 -23.05 -19.21 11.00
C VAL A 51 -21.70 -19.11 10.28
N ASN A 52 -21.24 -20.19 9.64
CA ASN A 52 -19.95 -20.21 8.96
C ASN A 52 -19.94 -19.26 7.77
N GLN A 53 -21.00 -19.28 6.96
CA GLN A 53 -21.13 -18.39 5.79
C GLN A 53 -21.22 -16.92 6.21
N LEU A 54 -22.01 -16.63 7.25
CA LEU A 54 -22.10 -15.28 7.80
C LEU A 54 -20.72 -14.80 8.28
N THR A 55 -20.03 -15.63 9.08
CA THR A 55 -18.71 -15.31 9.63
C THR A 55 -17.67 -15.09 8.53
N GLU A 56 -17.69 -15.92 7.49
CA GLU A 56 -16.84 -15.77 6.32
C GLU A 56 -17.11 -14.45 5.61
N ILE A 57 -18.37 -14.19 5.23
CA ILE A 57 -18.76 -12.96 4.53
C ILE A 57 -18.33 -11.73 5.31
N ILE A 58 -18.73 -11.58 6.59
CA ILE A 58 -18.42 -10.37 7.36
C ILE A 58 -16.91 -10.14 7.57
N SER A 59 -16.11 -11.21 7.49
CA SER A 59 -14.66 -11.15 7.61
C SER A 59 -13.98 -10.54 6.38
N HIS A 60 -14.62 -10.55 5.20
CA HIS A 60 -14.05 -10.01 3.96
C HIS A 60 -13.64 -8.55 4.10
N ASP A 61 -12.39 -8.25 3.72
CA ASP A 61 -11.86 -6.88 3.69
C ASP A 61 -12.50 -6.02 2.57
N GLU A 62 -13.04 -6.66 1.52
CA GLU A 62 -13.60 -6.01 0.31
C GLU A 62 -15.07 -5.57 0.44
N LEU A 63 -15.72 -5.93 1.55
CA LEU A 63 -17.13 -5.65 1.80
C LEU A 63 -17.48 -4.15 1.71
N ASP A 64 -18.47 -3.83 0.88
CA ASP A 64 -18.97 -2.48 0.66
C ASP A 64 -20.00 -2.08 1.71
N VAL A 65 -19.52 -1.42 2.74
CA VAL A 65 -20.34 -0.85 3.80
C VAL A 65 -19.82 0.54 4.12
N LYS A 66 -20.71 1.49 4.42
CA LYS A 66 -20.33 2.86 4.80
C LYS A 66 -19.84 2.99 6.24
N GLU A 67 -20.37 2.16 7.16
CA GLU A 67 -19.96 2.12 8.57
C GLU A 67 -19.97 0.68 9.14
N GLU A 68 -19.08 0.35 10.09
CA GLU A 68 -19.09 -1.01 10.71
C GLU A 68 -20.37 -1.24 11.54
N THR A 69 -21.07 -0.18 11.90
CA THR A 69 -22.42 -0.23 12.47
C THR A 69 -23.38 -0.99 11.57
N THR A 70 -23.27 -0.87 10.24
CA THR A 70 -24.11 -1.65 9.30
C THR A 70 -23.86 -3.16 9.43
N VAL A 71 -22.61 -3.57 9.61
CA VAL A 71 -22.22 -4.98 9.78
C VAL A 71 -22.71 -5.50 11.12
N TRP A 72 -22.56 -4.70 12.17
CA TRP A 72 -23.14 -4.97 13.49
C TRP A 72 -24.66 -5.16 13.42
N GLU A 73 -25.38 -4.21 12.79
CA GLU A 73 -26.84 -4.26 12.63
C GLU A 73 -27.28 -5.49 11.83
N ALA A 74 -26.55 -5.85 10.78
CA ALA A 74 -26.79 -7.07 10.01
C ALA A 74 -26.66 -8.33 10.88
N VAL A 75 -25.59 -8.44 11.67
CA VAL A 75 -25.39 -9.57 12.60
C VAL A 75 -26.50 -9.61 13.66
N VAL A 76 -26.88 -8.46 14.22
CA VAL A 76 -28.00 -8.38 15.17
C VAL A 76 -29.29 -8.87 14.53
N ARG A 77 -29.61 -8.45 13.30
CA ARG A 77 -30.79 -8.92 12.55
C ARG A 77 -30.75 -10.43 12.34
N TRP A 78 -29.61 -10.97 11.92
CA TRP A 78 -29.42 -12.41 11.72
C TRP A 78 -29.64 -13.20 13.02
N VAL A 79 -29.11 -12.72 14.15
CA VAL A 79 -29.33 -13.36 15.46
C VAL A 79 -30.79 -13.26 15.89
N GLN A 80 -31.41 -12.09 15.73
CA GLN A 80 -32.82 -11.88 16.11
C GLN A 80 -33.78 -12.77 15.32
N HIS A 81 -33.47 -13.10 14.06
CA HIS A 81 -34.28 -14.01 13.24
C HIS A 81 -34.44 -15.41 13.88
N SER A 82 -33.44 -15.89 14.64
CA SER A 82 -33.55 -17.14 15.41
C SER A 82 -32.78 -17.05 16.73
N ARG A 83 -33.26 -16.17 17.64
CA ARG A 83 -32.55 -15.80 18.88
C ARG A 83 -32.10 -17.03 19.68
N GLU A 84 -33.00 -17.97 19.92
CA GLU A 84 -32.71 -19.17 20.74
C GLU A 84 -31.56 -20.02 20.17
N ASN A 85 -31.50 -20.18 18.84
CA ASN A 85 -30.52 -21.02 18.17
C ASN A 85 -29.25 -20.27 17.76
N ARG A 86 -29.23 -18.93 17.79
CA ARG A 86 -28.11 -18.14 17.26
C ARG A 86 -27.34 -17.34 18.31
N MET A 87 -27.94 -17.11 19.47
CA MET A 87 -27.29 -16.35 20.56
C MET A 87 -25.93 -16.92 20.97
N HIS A 88 -25.80 -18.25 21.03
CA HIS A 88 -24.57 -18.91 21.46
C HIS A 88 -23.42 -18.82 20.43
N HIS A 89 -23.72 -18.46 19.18
CA HIS A 89 -22.70 -18.21 18.14
C HIS A 89 -22.15 -16.78 18.17
N LEU A 90 -22.79 -15.87 18.90
CA LEU A 90 -22.39 -14.47 18.92
C LEU A 90 -20.90 -14.28 19.33
N PRO A 91 -20.38 -14.96 20.38
CA PRO A 91 -18.96 -14.81 20.75
C PRO A 91 -17.97 -15.22 19.65
N SER A 92 -18.33 -16.13 18.75
CA SER A 92 -17.47 -16.50 17.61
C SER A 92 -17.64 -15.58 16.40
N ILE A 93 -18.75 -14.85 16.28
CA ILE A 93 -19.01 -13.93 15.16
C ILE A 93 -18.40 -12.55 15.43
N LEU A 94 -18.54 -12.03 16.66
CA LEU A 94 -18.10 -10.69 17.05
C LEU A 94 -16.61 -10.38 16.74
N PRO A 95 -15.66 -11.30 16.90
CA PRO A 95 -14.25 -11.05 16.59
C PRO A 95 -13.96 -10.74 15.12
N HIS A 96 -14.93 -10.91 14.22
CA HIS A 96 -14.83 -10.61 12.78
C HIS A 96 -15.43 -9.23 12.43
N ILE A 97 -16.08 -8.55 13.37
CA ILE A 97 -16.56 -7.18 13.21
C ILE A 97 -15.45 -6.23 13.66
N ARG A 98 -15.18 -5.18 12.88
CA ARG A 98 -14.05 -4.27 13.09
C ARG A 98 -14.43 -3.17 14.10
N PHE A 99 -14.80 -3.55 15.32
CA PHE A 99 -15.26 -2.61 16.36
C PHE A 99 -14.21 -1.54 16.70
N ASN A 100 -12.93 -1.86 16.56
CA ASN A 100 -11.80 -0.92 16.68
C ASN A 100 -11.85 0.23 15.66
N LEU A 101 -12.65 0.08 14.59
CA LEU A 101 -12.83 1.08 13.53
C LEU A 101 -14.08 1.96 13.70
N LEU A 102 -14.75 1.86 14.84
CA LEU A 102 -15.89 2.71 15.20
C LEU A 102 -15.45 3.90 16.03
N THR A 103 -16.22 5.00 15.94
CA THR A 103 -16.06 6.14 16.84
C THR A 103 -16.51 5.78 18.26
N SER A 104 -15.98 6.50 19.26
CA SER A 104 -16.32 6.29 20.68
C SER A 104 -17.84 6.29 20.93
N ASP A 105 -18.58 7.24 20.34
CA ASP A 105 -20.03 7.34 20.51
C ASP A 105 -20.79 6.12 19.98
N LYS A 106 -20.38 5.60 18.81
CA LYS A 106 -21.01 4.42 18.20
C LYS A 106 -20.68 3.16 18.97
N MET A 107 -19.44 3.05 19.47
CA MET A 107 -19.03 1.96 20.33
C MET A 107 -19.87 1.96 21.62
N ALA A 108 -20.07 3.13 22.26
CA ALA A 108 -20.92 3.26 23.43
C ALA A 108 -22.37 2.81 23.15
N ALA A 109 -22.94 3.22 22.00
CA ALA A 109 -24.28 2.80 21.60
C ALA A 109 -24.42 1.27 21.42
N ILE A 110 -23.40 0.61 20.88
CA ILE A 110 -23.37 -0.85 20.71
C ILE A 110 -23.30 -1.56 22.07
N LEU A 111 -22.47 -1.07 22.98
CA LEU A 111 -22.35 -1.61 24.35
C LEU A 111 -23.65 -1.47 25.14
N GLU A 112 -24.45 -0.46 24.81
CA GLU A 112 -25.75 -0.22 25.44
C GLU A 112 -26.89 -1.07 24.84
N TYR A 113 -26.63 -1.81 23.76
CA TYR A 113 -27.66 -2.56 23.03
C TYR A 113 -28.20 -3.76 23.86
N PRO A 114 -29.52 -4.03 23.87
CA PRO A 114 -30.12 -5.09 24.72
C PRO A 114 -29.48 -6.47 24.54
N LEU A 115 -29.11 -6.84 23.31
CA LEU A 115 -28.44 -8.10 22.99
C LEU A 115 -27.09 -8.27 23.70
N VAL A 116 -26.40 -7.14 23.97
CA VAL A 116 -25.11 -7.09 24.66
C VAL A 116 -25.29 -6.99 26.17
N LYS A 117 -26.42 -6.45 26.64
CA LYS A 117 -26.73 -6.27 28.08
C LYS A 117 -27.43 -7.46 28.73
N GLU A 118 -28.24 -8.20 27.99
CA GLU A 118 -29.10 -9.25 28.52
C GLU A 118 -28.45 -10.65 28.42
N ASP A 119 -27.56 -10.98 29.36
CA ASP A 119 -27.27 -12.35 29.89
C ASP A 119 -25.97 -12.34 30.74
N PRO A 120 -26.00 -12.47 32.08
CA PRO A 120 -24.83 -12.22 32.93
C PRO A 120 -23.61 -13.13 32.70
N GLY A 121 -23.76 -14.29 32.04
CA GLY A 121 -22.64 -15.18 31.70
C GLY A 121 -21.96 -14.83 30.38
N SER A 122 -22.74 -14.54 29.34
CA SER A 122 -22.24 -14.24 27.98
C SER A 122 -21.88 -12.76 27.79
N THR A 123 -22.50 -11.87 28.56
CA THR A 123 -22.36 -10.40 28.46
C THR A 123 -20.93 -9.93 28.68
N GLU A 124 -20.21 -10.50 29.64
CA GLU A 124 -18.85 -10.07 29.94
C GLU A 124 -17.88 -10.46 28.81
N VAL A 125 -18.06 -11.64 28.20
CA VAL A 125 -17.25 -12.08 27.05
C VAL A 125 -17.55 -11.22 25.83
N ILE A 126 -18.83 -11.00 25.52
CA ILE A 126 -19.29 -10.16 24.41
C ILE A 126 -18.75 -8.73 24.56
N ARG A 127 -18.90 -8.14 25.76
CA ARG A 127 -18.42 -6.79 26.07
C ARG A 127 -16.92 -6.68 25.92
N ASN A 128 -16.16 -7.65 26.42
CA ASN A 128 -14.70 -7.67 26.28
C ASN A 128 -14.27 -7.75 24.81
N VAL A 129 -14.96 -8.54 23.97
CA VAL A 129 -14.67 -8.63 22.54
C VAL A 129 -14.99 -7.32 21.82
N VAL A 130 -16.13 -6.69 22.10
CA VAL A 130 -16.51 -5.40 21.51
C VAL A 130 -15.57 -4.27 21.94
N GLN A 131 -15.20 -4.23 23.22
CA GLN A 131 -14.32 -3.18 23.79
C GLN A 131 -12.86 -3.32 23.35
N LYS A 132 -12.32 -4.54 23.34
CA LYS A 132 -10.94 -4.76 22.89
C LYS A 132 -10.82 -4.64 21.37
N GLY A 133 -11.90 -4.98 20.65
CA GLY A 133 -11.84 -5.20 19.21
C GLY A 133 -10.81 -6.29 18.86
N ASN A 134 -10.66 -6.54 17.57
CA ASN A 134 -9.57 -7.36 17.07
C ASN A 134 -8.55 -6.43 16.39
N PRO A 135 -7.38 -6.17 17.01
CA PRO A 135 -6.41 -5.19 16.50
C PRO A 135 -5.79 -5.59 15.16
N ASN A 136 -5.89 -6.87 14.79
CA ASN A 136 -5.40 -7.37 13.52
C ASN A 136 -6.35 -7.10 12.35
N LEU A 137 -7.60 -6.67 12.62
CA LEU A 137 -8.54 -6.35 11.56
C LEU A 137 -8.26 -4.96 10.99
N LYS A 138 -8.04 -4.95 9.68
CA LYS A 138 -7.78 -3.74 8.90
C LYS A 138 -9.07 -3.05 8.48
N PRO A 139 -9.03 -1.75 8.16
CA PRO A 139 -10.15 -1.08 7.51
C PRO A 139 -10.57 -1.75 6.21
N ARG A 140 -11.88 -1.79 5.96
CA ARG A 140 -12.42 -2.32 4.70
C ARG A 140 -11.93 -1.49 3.53
N LEU A 141 -11.50 -2.16 2.47
CA LEU A 141 -10.79 -1.55 1.35
C LEU A 141 -11.63 -0.50 0.62
N ARG A 142 -12.96 -0.70 0.50
CA ARG A 142 -13.85 0.31 -0.11
C ARG A 142 -14.04 1.60 0.69
N ARG A 143 -13.60 1.67 1.96
CA ARG A 143 -13.60 2.92 2.74
C ARG A 143 -12.26 3.63 2.79
N THR A 144 -11.27 3.03 2.17
CA THR A 144 -9.97 3.65 2.03
C THR A 144 -9.97 4.50 0.78
N THR A 145 -9.41 5.70 0.88
CA THR A 145 -9.17 6.57 -0.28
C THR A 145 -7.75 6.31 -0.73
N GLU A 146 -7.56 6.11 -2.03
CA GLU A 146 -6.22 6.08 -2.61
C GLU A 146 -5.57 7.45 -2.42
N MET A 147 -4.42 7.44 -1.76
CA MET A 147 -3.63 8.62 -1.46
C MET A 147 -2.17 8.34 -1.77
N VAL A 148 -1.51 9.36 -2.26
CA VAL A 148 -0.07 9.36 -2.45
C VAL A 148 0.57 9.77 -1.13
N LEU A 149 1.52 8.97 -0.68
CA LEU A 149 2.33 9.25 0.49
C LEU A 149 3.60 9.94 0.03
N LEU A 150 3.80 11.15 0.53
CA LEU A 150 5.03 11.90 0.36
C LEU A 150 5.78 11.86 1.69
N PHE A 151 6.89 11.14 1.69
CA PHE A 151 7.73 10.97 2.86
C PHE A 151 9.04 11.76 2.69
N ASP A 152 9.40 12.57 3.69
CA ASP A 152 10.71 13.21 3.79
C ASP A 152 11.60 12.42 4.74
N ALA A 153 12.74 11.93 4.23
CA ALA A 153 13.68 11.12 4.98
C ALA A 153 14.25 11.82 6.23
N ASN A 154 14.19 13.15 6.28
CA ASN A 154 14.70 13.97 7.38
C ASN A 154 13.60 14.52 8.30
N SER A 155 12.34 14.50 7.87
CA SER A 155 11.19 15.01 8.64
C SER A 155 10.49 13.91 9.44
N SER A 156 9.74 14.34 10.46
CA SER A 156 8.76 13.53 11.19
C SER A 156 7.38 13.54 10.52
N ASP A 157 7.23 14.24 9.40
CA ASP A 157 5.93 14.51 8.81
C ASP A 157 5.73 13.70 7.54
N VAL A 158 4.56 13.09 7.44
CA VAL A 158 4.09 12.34 6.28
C VAL A 158 2.91 13.08 5.69
N LEU A 159 3.02 13.46 4.42
CA LEU A 159 1.94 14.11 3.71
C LEU A 159 1.18 13.07 2.89
N PHE A 160 -0.10 12.92 3.16
CA PHE A 160 -1.04 12.16 2.36
C PHE A 160 -1.76 13.11 1.42
N MET A 161 -1.68 12.84 0.11
CA MET A 161 -2.32 13.69 -0.90
C MET A 161 -3.19 12.89 -1.85
N ASN A 162 -4.34 13.45 -2.20
CA ASN A 162 -5.07 13.08 -3.41
C ASN A 162 -5.11 14.33 -4.31
N PRO A 163 -4.19 14.43 -5.29
CA PRO A 163 -4.08 15.62 -6.15
C PRO A 163 -5.30 15.83 -7.05
N ARG A 164 -6.08 14.79 -7.35
CA ARG A 164 -7.30 14.91 -8.17
C ARG A 164 -8.46 15.52 -7.41
N GLU A 165 -8.57 15.19 -6.13
CA GLU A 165 -9.60 15.72 -5.24
C GLU A 165 -9.17 17.03 -4.54
N GLY A 166 -7.91 17.46 -4.70
CA GLY A 166 -7.34 18.61 -3.98
C GLY A 166 -7.35 18.42 -2.46
N LYS A 167 -7.29 17.17 -1.99
CA LYS A 167 -7.30 16.84 -0.55
C LYS A 167 -5.89 16.53 -0.09
N TYR A 168 -5.52 17.13 1.04
CA TYR A 168 -4.21 16.98 1.65
C TYR A 168 -4.38 16.78 3.15
N ILE A 169 -3.58 15.88 3.71
CA ILE A 169 -3.57 15.60 5.14
C ILE A 169 -2.13 15.38 5.56
N SER A 170 -1.65 16.17 6.54
CA SER A 170 -0.34 15.97 7.13
C SER A 170 -0.48 15.18 8.42
N CYS A 171 0.38 14.18 8.62
CA CYS A 171 0.51 13.49 9.88
C CYS A 171 1.94 13.66 10.38
N SER A 172 2.12 14.29 11.53
CA SER A 172 3.40 14.25 12.24
C SER A 172 3.43 13.06 13.18
N TYR A 173 4.58 12.41 13.32
CA TYR A 173 4.75 11.37 14.31
C TYR A 173 5.95 11.64 15.22
N ASN A 174 5.85 11.19 16.46
CA ASN A 174 6.90 11.42 17.43
C ASN A 174 8.10 10.51 17.11
N ARG A 175 9.14 11.09 16.50
CA ARG A 175 10.40 10.43 16.18
C ARG A 175 11.12 10.06 17.49
N LYS A 176 10.86 8.86 18.00
CA LYS A 176 11.71 8.26 19.05
C LYS A 176 13.10 8.11 18.45
N ASP A 177 14.05 8.90 18.95
CA ASP A 177 15.49 8.79 18.71
C ASP A 177 15.98 8.87 17.26
N ARG A 178 16.22 10.08 16.71
CA ARG A 178 17.15 10.41 15.59
C ARG A 178 17.21 9.50 14.34
N ALA A 179 16.31 8.54 14.17
CA ALA A 179 16.40 7.51 13.17
C ALA A 179 16.03 8.08 11.80
N ARG A 180 16.85 7.86 10.77
CA ARG A 180 16.61 8.35 9.41
C ARG A 180 15.80 7.31 8.64
N THR A 181 14.79 7.75 7.88
CA THR A 181 14.10 6.84 6.95
C THR A 181 15.00 6.50 5.78
N VAL A 182 15.11 5.20 5.49
CA VAL A 182 15.93 4.64 4.42
C VAL A 182 15.05 4.38 3.21
N ASP A 183 13.99 3.60 3.39
CA ASP A 183 13.02 3.31 2.34
C ASP A 183 11.61 3.06 2.91
N LEU A 184 10.61 3.02 2.04
CA LEU A 184 9.19 2.81 2.33
C LEU A 184 8.68 1.73 1.38
N THR A 185 7.76 0.88 1.84
CA THR A 185 6.99 0.01 0.94
C THR A 185 5.54 -0.04 1.35
N VAL A 186 4.65 -0.15 0.37
CA VAL A 186 3.25 -0.50 0.58
C VAL A 186 3.06 -1.90 0.04
N THR A 187 2.54 -2.77 0.89
CA THR A 187 2.30 -4.18 0.57
C THR A 187 0.96 -4.38 -0.12
N SER A 188 0.81 -5.49 -0.83
CA SER A 188 -0.43 -5.92 -1.49
C SER A 188 -1.64 -6.00 -0.56
N ASP A 189 -1.42 -6.17 0.74
CA ASP A 189 -2.45 -6.15 1.78
C ASP A 189 -2.56 -4.77 2.48
N ASN A 190 -2.03 -3.73 1.85
CA ASN A 190 -2.10 -2.31 2.24
C ASN A 190 -1.51 -2.01 3.63
N ASN A 191 -0.55 -2.82 4.10
CA ASN A 191 0.32 -2.38 5.18
C ASN A 191 1.39 -1.45 4.62
N ILE A 192 1.65 -0.39 5.36
CA ILE A 192 2.67 0.60 5.04
C ILE A 192 3.82 0.36 6.00
N TYR A 193 4.99 0.09 5.45
CA TYR A 193 6.20 -0.21 6.21
C TYR A 193 7.28 0.81 5.88
N VAL A 194 7.91 1.33 6.93
CA VAL A 194 9.08 2.23 6.83
C VAL A 194 10.30 1.50 7.36
N LEU A 195 11.36 1.51 6.58
CA LEU A 195 12.69 1.09 7.00
C LEU A 195 13.42 2.29 7.61
N THR A 196 13.81 2.19 8.88
CA THR A 196 14.53 3.24 9.60
C THR A 196 15.92 2.79 10.00
N ARG A 197 16.86 3.73 10.01
CA ARG A 197 18.23 3.55 10.49
C ARG A 197 18.43 4.30 11.81
N GLU A 198 18.69 3.56 12.88
CA GLU A 198 19.15 4.12 14.17
C GLU A 198 20.57 4.69 14.01
N GLU A 199 20.97 5.69 14.82
CA GLU A 199 22.20 6.52 14.71
C GLU A 199 23.43 5.86 14.04
N GLU A 200 24.27 6.64 13.35
CA GLU A 200 25.44 6.22 12.54
C GLU A 200 26.41 5.22 13.22
N SER A 201 26.37 5.07 14.55
CA SER A 201 27.24 4.17 15.31
C SER A 201 26.71 2.73 15.46
N SER A 202 25.39 2.49 15.35
CA SER A 202 24.81 1.15 15.50
C SER A 202 24.51 0.45 14.17
N ASP A 203 24.35 1.23 13.08
CA ASP A 203 24.05 0.76 11.72
C ASP A 203 22.86 -0.24 11.67
N ARG A 204 21.96 -0.14 12.66
CA ARG A 204 20.82 -1.04 12.85
C ARG A 204 19.64 -0.53 12.04
N LEU A 205 19.14 -1.37 11.15
CA LEU A 205 17.91 -1.13 10.42
C LEU A 205 16.74 -1.78 11.16
N SER A 206 15.79 -0.94 11.55
CA SER A 206 14.55 -1.32 12.22
C SER A 206 13.38 -1.01 11.30
N MET A 207 12.23 -1.62 11.55
CA MET A 207 11.10 -1.53 10.64
C MET A 207 9.84 -1.13 11.40
N LEU A 208 9.18 -0.07 10.93
CA LEU A 208 7.98 0.49 11.51
C LEU A 208 6.79 0.18 10.61
N LYS A 209 5.65 -0.12 11.22
CA LYS A 209 4.38 -0.34 10.55
C LYS A 209 3.41 0.79 10.89
N TYR A 210 2.73 1.31 9.89
CA TYR A 210 1.67 2.29 10.11
C TYR A 210 0.38 1.64 10.61
N ASN A 211 -0.12 2.10 11.76
CA ASN A 211 -1.41 1.72 12.31
C ASN A 211 -2.50 2.71 11.85
N HIS A 212 -3.33 2.27 10.89
CA HIS A 212 -4.43 3.05 10.32
C HIS A 212 -5.51 3.45 11.35
N ALA A 213 -5.72 2.66 12.41
CA ALA A 213 -6.74 2.95 13.42
C ALA A 213 -6.27 4.00 14.44
N GLY A 214 -4.99 3.96 14.79
CA GLY A 214 -4.38 4.88 15.74
C GLY A 214 -3.77 6.14 15.12
N ASN A 215 -3.60 6.17 13.79
CA ASN A 215 -2.80 7.18 13.08
C ASN A 215 -1.38 7.31 13.67
N VAL A 216 -0.72 6.17 13.90
CA VAL A 216 0.60 6.13 14.55
C VAL A 216 1.51 5.10 13.88
N TRP A 217 2.81 5.39 13.89
CA TRP A 217 3.83 4.40 13.54
C TRP A 217 4.16 3.56 14.76
N GLU A 218 4.10 2.24 14.59
CA GLU A 218 4.40 1.25 15.62
C GLU A 218 5.59 0.40 15.19
N ASP A 219 6.32 -0.13 16.16
CA ASP A 219 7.33 -1.15 15.89
C ASP A 219 6.65 -2.34 15.21
N ALA A 220 7.18 -2.77 14.08
CA ALA A 220 6.56 -3.86 13.33
C ALA A 220 6.75 -5.24 14.00
N GLY A 221 7.49 -5.32 15.10
CA GLY A 221 7.82 -6.54 15.81
C GLY A 221 8.73 -7.48 15.02
N MET A 222 9.39 -6.97 13.97
CA MET A 222 10.26 -7.77 13.10
C MET A 222 11.70 -7.70 13.57
N SER A 223 12.44 -8.79 13.37
CA SER A 223 13.89 -8.78 13.57
C SER A 223 14.57 -7.70 12.73
N PRO A 224 15.55 -6.98 13.30
CA PRO A 224 16.21 -5.89 12.60
C PRO A 224 17.00 -6.42 11.40
N VAL A 225 17.00 -5.64 10.31
CA VAL A 225 17.80 -5.91 9.11
C VAL A 225 19.27 -5.55 9.40
N SER A 226 19.88 -6.27 10.33
CA SER A 226 21.23 -5.96 10.80
C SER A 226 22.28 -6.19 9.70
N LYS A 227 23.22 -5.25 9.57
CA LYS A 227 24.36 -5.35 8.65
C LYS A 227 25.39 -6.36 9.17
N TRP A 228 25.97 -7.18 8.29
CA TRP A 228 27.19 -7.95 8.58
C TRP A 228 28.30 -7.55 7.59
N LEU A 229 28.73 -6.29 7.64
CA LEU A 229 29.86 -5.79 6.85
C LEU A 229 30.75 -4.89 7.71
N MET A 230 31.22 -5.44 8.84
CA MET A 230 32.43 -4.95 9.53
C MET A 230 33.68 -5.53 8.85
N LEU A 231 33.79 -5.31 7.54
CA LEU A 231 34.99 -5.56 6.75
C LEU A 231 35.11 -4.37 5.81
N GLU A 232 36.09 -3.53 6.13
CA GLU A 232 36.49 -2.27 5.49
C GLU A 232 35.87 -1.01 6.13
N LYS A 233 36.76 -0.21 6.73
CA LYS A 233 36.50 1.01 7.49
C LYS A 233 36.01 2.19 6.65
N ASP A 234 35.48 1.96 5.45
CA ASP A 234 35.07 3.00 4.51
C ASP A 234 33.56 2.90 4.24
N LEU A 235 32.78 3.40 5.19
CA LEU A 235 31.36 3.69 4.97
C LEU A 235 31.24 4.89 4.04
N LYS A 236 30.57 4.74 2.88
CA LYS A 236 29.71 5.79 2.30
C LYS A 236 28.84 5.26 1.15
N CYS A 237 27.53 5.41 1.37
CA CYS A 237 26.39 5.26 0.45
C CYS A 237 26.11 3.87 -0.10
N TYR A 238 25.06 3.25 0.44
CA TYR A 238 24.32 2.19 -0.22
C TYR A 238 23.02 2.81 -0.73
N ASP A 239 22.65 2.57 -1.99
CA ASP A 239 21.25 2.71 -2.39
C ASP A 239 20.52 1.47 -1.86
N GLU A 240 19.49 1.73 -1.06
CA GLU A 240 18.79 0.70 -0.30
C GLU A 240 17.32 0.73 -0.66
N HIS A 241 16.77 -0.46 -0.91
CA HIS A 241 15.39 -0.63 -1.36
C HIS A 241 14.67 -1.68 -0.53
N LEU A 242 13.39 -1.48 -0.31
CA LEU A 242 12.46 -2.38 0.35
C LEU A 242 11.27 -2.60 -0.58
N VAL A 243 11.08 -3.85 -1.00
CA VAL A 243 10.05 -4.21 -1.99
C VAL A 243 9.27 -5.43 -1.51
N GLU A 244 7.96 -5.46 -1.75
CA GLU A 244 7.13 -6.64 -1.53
C GLU A 244 6.88 -7.41 -2.83
N VAL A 245 7.10 -8.72 -2.80
CA VAL A 245 6.72 -9.65 -3.87
C VAL A 245 6.00 -10.83 -3.24
N ASP A 246 4.79 -11.16 -3.71
CA ASP A 246 3.98 -12.29 -3.24
C ASP A 246 3.91 -12.37 -1.69
N ARG A 247 3.58 -11.24 -1.03
CA ARG A 247 3.48 -11.08 0.44
C ARG A 247 4.77 -11.28 1.21
N THR A 248 5.91 -11.33 0.51
CA THR A 248 7.24 -11.46 1.11
C THR A 248 7.99 -10.16 0.92
N LEU A 249 8.55 -9.62 2.00
CA LEU A 249 9.40 -8.43 1.96
C LEU A 249 10.82 -8.81 1.53
N TYR A 250 11.38 -8.02 0.63
CA TYR A 250 12.75 -8.11 0.14
C TYR A 250 13.46 -6.80 0.45
N TYR A 251 14.64 -6.90 1.06
CA TYR A 251 15.55 -5.80 1.28
C TYR A 251 16.73 -5.94 0.32
N LEU A 252 17.05 -4.88 -0.40
CA LEU A 252 18.15 -4.80 -1.33
C LEU A 252 19.08 -3.68 -0.90
N ALA A 253 20.39 -3.91 -1.00
CA ALA A 253 21.39 -2.89 -0.75
C ALA A 253 22.48 -3.00 -1.81
N GLU A 254 22.75 -1.90 -2.51
CA GLU A 254 23.83 -1.79 -3.48
C GLU A 254 25.05 -1.14 -2.82
N LYS A 255 26.24 -1.74 -2.92
CA LYS A 255 27.48 -1.10 -2.43
C LYS A 255 28.14 -0.35 -3.57
N SER A 256 28.39 0.94 -3.34
CA SER A 256 29.14 1.79 -4.25
C SER A 256 30.67 1.51 -4.24
N THR A 257 31.08 0.25 -4.46
CA THR A 257 32.49 -0.16 -4.64
C THR A 257 32.70 -0.86 -5.97
N LYS A 258 33.90 -0.72 -6.54
CA LYS A 258 34.32 -1.35 -7.82
C LYS A 258 33.83 -2.80 -7.95
N GLY A 259 32.87 -3.01 -8.84
CA GLY A 259 32.25 -4.30 -9.14
C GLY A 259 30.77 -4.42 -8.74
N GLY A 260 30.15 -3.33 -8.28
CA GLY A 260 28.69 -3.15 -8.12
C GLY A 260 27.93 -4.43 -7.72
N VAL A 261 27.98 -4.80 -6.44
CA VAL A 261 27.23 -5.97 -5.96
C VAL A 261 25.98 -5.48 -5.23
N VAL A 262 24.84 -6.08 -5.57
CA VAL A 262 23.58 -5.88 -4.84
C VAL A 262 23.35 -7.09 -3.94
N TRP A 263 23.34 -6.85 -2.63
CA TRP A 263 22.91 -7.85 -1.66
C TRP A 263 21.40 -7.82 -1.55
N MET A 264 20.81 -9.00 -1.39
CA MET A 264 19.38 -9.12 -1.19
C MET A 264 19.07 -10.10 -0.06
N ARG A 265 18.08 -9.73 0.75
CA ARG A 265 17.51 -10.57 1.79
C ARG A 265 16.01 -10.61 1.69
N LYS A 266 15.41 -11.75 1.98
CA LYS A 266 13.97 -11.92 2.10
C LYS A 266 13.58 -12.15 3.55
N TYR A 267 12.48 -11.57 3.98
CA TYR A 267 11.98 -11.74 5.33
C TYR A 267 11.14 -13.03 5.44
N ASN A 268 11.48 -13.89 6.39
CA ASN A 268 10.70 -15.07 6.71
C ASN A 268 9.81 -14.80 7.93
N GLN A 269 8.51 -14.65 7.67
CA GLN A 269 7.49 -14.38 8.68
C GLN A 269 7.34 -15.51 9.73
N HIS A 270 7.69 -16.75 9.40
CA HIS A 270 7.53 -17.89 10.32
C HIS A 270 8.65 -17.97 11.36
N THR A 271 9.87 -17.59 10.94
CA THR A 271 11.05 -17.62 11.81
C THR A 271 11.36 -16.26 12.42
N ASP A 272 10.70 -15.20 11.94
CA ASP A 272 11.03 -13.81 12.21
C ASP A 272 12.52 -13.51 11.93
N GLN A 273 13.01 -13.92 10.76
CA GLN A 273 14.42 -13.74 10.38
C GLN A 273 14.56 -13.37 8.91
N TRP A 274 15.57 -12.56 8.61
CA TRP A 274 15.99 -12.25 7.25
C TRP A 274 16.91 -13.33 6.70
N GLN A 275 16.64 -13.81 5.49
CA GLN A 275 17.38 -14.86 4.82
C GLN A 275 18.08 -14.30 3.58
N GLU A 276 19.35 -14.66 3.38
CA GLU A 276 20.11 -14.24 2.20
C GLU A 276 19.56 -14.88 0.92
N CYS A 277 19.52 -14.08 -0.14
CA CYS A 277 19.19 -14.51 -1.50
C CYS A 277 20.43 -14.38 -2.38
N SER A 278 20.34 -14.88 -3.61
CA SER A 278 21.36 -14.71 -4.64
C SER A 278 21.69 -13.24 -4.85
N GLN A 279 22.98 -12.96 -4.87
CA GLN A 279 23.52 -11.62 -5.14
C GLN A 279 23.43 -11.31 -6.63
N LEU A 280 23.33 -10.02 -6.95
CA LEU A 280 23.41 -9.52 -8.32
C LEU A 280 24.76 -8.85 -8.52
N GLU A 281 25.47 -9.26 -9.58
CA GLU A 281 26.71 -8.61 -10.04
C GLU A 281 26.35 -7.68 -11.20
N LEU A 282 26.70 -6.40 -11.07
CA LEU A 282 26.50 -5.38 -12.10
C LEU A 282 27.74 -5.31 -13.01
N ASP A 283 27.52 -5.13 -14.31
CA ASP A 283 28.63 -5.05 -15.30
C ASP A 283 29.34 -3.70 -15.21
N ASN A 284 28.60 -2.61 -14.98
CA ASN A 284 29.13 -1.27 -14.85
C ASN A 284 29.05 -0.74 -13.41
N ASN A 285 30.11 -0.04 -13.02
CA ASN A 285 30.23 0.56 -11.70
C ASN A 285 29.93 2.05 -11.80
N SER A 286 28.80 2.50 -11.27
CA SER A 286 28.44 3.90 -11.33
C SER A 286 27.95 4.44 -9.99
N TYR A 287 28.21 5.74 -9.78
CA TYR A 287 27.62 6.54 -8.70
C TYR A 287 26.19 6.96 -9.10
N GLU A 288 25.39 6.02 -9.58
CA GLU A 288 24.09 6.30 -10.20
C GLU A 288 22.94 5.80 -9.34
N PHE A 289 21.76 6.34 -9.64
CA PHE A 289 20.52 5.99 -8.97
C PHE A 289 20.09 4.59 -9.38
N SER A 290 19.66 3.80 -8.41
CA SER A 290 18.95 2.55 -8.65
C SER A 290 17.49 2.64 -8.27
N ALA A 291 16.68 1.75 -8.83
CA ALA A 291 15.28 1.55 -8.45
C ALA A 291 14.99 0.06 -8.34
N ALA A 292 14.28 -0.35 -7.28
CA ALA A 292 13.77 -1.70 -7.14
C ALA A 292 12.24 -1.68 -7.07
N LEU A 293 11.58 -2.57 -7.82
CA LEU A 293 10.12 -2.61 -7.96
C LEU A 293 9.64 -4.06 -8.06
N SER A 294 8.37 -4.30 -7.73
CA SER A 294 7.71 -5.59 -7.96
C SER A 294 6.68 -5.49 -9.08
N CYS A 295 6.73 -6.45 -10.01
CA CYS A 295 5.74 -6.58 -11.08
C CYS A 295 5.36 -8.05 -11.24
N GLY A 296 4.10 -8.37 -10.97
CA GLY A 296 3.63 -9.76 -10.85
C GLY A 296 4.37 -10.50 -9.73
N SER A 297 4.83 -11.72 -10.02
CA SER A 297 5.58 -12.56 -9.07
C SER A 297 7.11 -12.37 -9.15
N HIS A 298 7.57 -11.25 -9.70
CA HIS A 298 8.99 -10.98 -9.95
C HIS A 298 9.43 -9.64 -9.36
N LEU A 299 10.70 -9.55 -9.02
CA LEU A 299 11.35 -8.31 -8.60
C LEU A 299 12.21 -7.79 -9.75
N TYR A 300 12.17 -6.50 -9.98
CA TYR A 300 12.98 -5.82 -10.98
C TYR A 300 13.93 -4.85 -10.29
N PHE A 301 15.20 -4.88 -10.69
CA PHE A 301 16.22 -3.95 -10.26
C PHE A 301 16.75 -3.21 -11.48
N LEU A 302 16.70 -1.89 -11.45
CA LEU A 302 17.06 -1.02 -12.55
C LEU A 302 18.17 -0.08 -12.12
N THR A 303 19.16 0.07 -12.98
CA THR A 303 20.15 1.14 -12.97
C THR A 303 20.02 1.93 -14.27
N THR A 304 20.84 2.95 -14.49
CA THR A 304 20.79 3.73 -15.74
C THR A 304 21.14 2.91 -16.98
N THR A 305 21.94 1.85 -16.81
CA THR A 305 22.49 1.06 -17.92
C THR A 305 22.00 -0.38 -17.95
N GLU A 306 21.45 -0.88 -16.83
CA GLU A 306 21.11 -2.28 -16.69
C GLU A 306 19.72 -2.46 -16.08
N MET A 307 19.04 -3.51 -16.54
CA MET A 307 17.78 -3.96 -15.97
C MET A 307 17.90 -5.46 -15.68
N HIS A 308 17.52 -5.85 -14.48
CA HIS A 308 17.61 -7.22 -14.00
C HIS A 308 16.29 -7.65 -13.40
N CYS A 309 15.89 -8.89 -13.67
CA CYS A 309 14.71 -9.53 -13.09
C CYS A 309 15.17 -10.65 -12.17
N TYR A 310 14.64 -10.67 -10.95
CA TYR A 310 14.84 -11.74 -9.99
C TYR A 310 13.60 -12.63 -9.94
N GLU A 311 13.82 -13.95 -10.02
CA GLU A 311 12.80 -14.99 -9.90
C GLU A 311 12.82 -15.57 -8.46
N PRO A 312 11.92 -15.16 -7.55
CA PRO A 312 11.98 -15.58 -6.15
C PRO A 312 11.90 -17.09 -5.92
N ARG A 313 11.15 -17.79 -6.77
CA ARG A 313 10.97 -19.25 -6.68
C ARG A 313 12.26 -20.02 -6.99
N ARG A 314 13.15 -19.45 -7.78
CA ARG A 314 14.41 -20.07 -8.21
C ARG A 314 15.63 -19.46 -7.54
N ASP A 315 15.44 -18.36 -6.81
CA ASP A 315 16.50 -17.57 -6.19
C ASP A 315 17.59 -17.22 -7.21
N ARG A 316 17.19 -16.56 -8.30
CA ARG A 316 18.09 -16.31 -9.45
C ARG A 316 17.77 -14.99 -10.15
N TRP A 317 18.84 -14.28 -10.52
CA TRP A 317 18.79 -13.10 -11.36
C TRP A 317 18.93 -13.42 -12.84
N CYS A 318 18.21 -12.66 -13.67
CA CYS A 318 18.23 -12.71 -15.12
C CYS A 318 18.41 -11.28 -15.65
N LYS A 319 19.49 -11.05 -16.39
CA LYS A 319 19.72 -9.76 -17.05
C LYS A 319 18.73 -9.58 -18.22
N LEU A 320 18.07 -8.44 -18.27
CA LEU A 320 17.12 -8.08 -19.32
C LEU A 320 17.77 -7.15 -20.34
N ARG A 321 17.02 -6.85 -21.42
CA ARG A 321 17.47 -5.91 -22.44
C ARG A 321 17.54 -4.50 -21.83
N PRO A 322 18.65 -3.76 -22.02
CA PRO A 322 18.73 -2.38 -21.56
C PRO A 322 17.75 -1.49 -22.32
N SER A 323 17.46 -0.33 -21.75
CA SER A 323 16.64 0.70 -22.39
C SER A 323 17.18 1.03 -23.80
N PRO A 324 16.31 1.25 -24.79
CA PRO A 324 16.71 1.69 -26.12
C PRO A 324 17.27 3.11 -26.14
N GLU A 325 17.02 3.90 -25.08
CA GLU A 325 17.54 5.27 -24.93
C GLU A 325 18.90 5.25 -24.20
N PRO A 326 20.03 5.41 -24.92
CA PRO A 326 21.37 5.16 -24.37
C PRO A 326 21.83 6.20 -23.33
N ASN A 327 21.10 7.30 -23.16
CA ASN A 327 21.41 8.39 -22.23
C ASN A 327 20.33 8.60 -21.16
N LEU A 328 19.38 7.66 -21.00
CA LEU A 328 18.34 7.80 -19.99
C LEU A 328 18.91 7.44 -18.61
N ASP A 329 19.29 8.47 -17.86
CA ASP A 329 19.64 8.36 -16.44
C ASP A 329 18.37 8.15 -15.61
N ILE A 330 17.97 6.89 -15.36
CA ILE A 330 16.73 6.55 -14.64
C ILE A 330 16.76 7.15 -13.24
N ARG A 331 15.79 8.02 -12.94
CA ARG A 331 15.65 8.66 -11.61
C ARG A 331 14.46 8.16 -10.82
N THR A 332 13.42 7.73 -11.50
CA THR A 332 12.24 7.17 -10.86
C THR A 332 11.60 6.18 -11.81
N ALA A 333 11.02 5.14 -11.24
CA ALA A 333 10.32 4.11 -11.95
C ALA A 333 9.10 3.64 -11.16
N ILE A 334 8.05 3.23 -11.85
CA ILE A 334 6.82 2.72 -11.23
C ILE A 334 6.16 1.65 -12.11
N VAL A 335 5.43 0.75 -11.48
CA VAL A 335 4.70 -0.33 -12.15
C VAL A 335 3.23 0.05 -12.30
N LEU A 336 2.68 -0.15 -13.49
CA LEU A 336 1.24 -0.04 -13.75
C LEU A 336 0.81 -1.24 -14.60
N GLY A 337 0.15 -2.23 -13.97
CA GLY A 337 -0.19 -3.50 -14.62
C GLY A 337 1.07 -4.32 -14.90
N THR A 338 1.30 -4.66 -16.17
CA THR A 338 2.46 -5.44 -16.65
C THR A 338 3.61 -4.55 -17.13
N GLU A 339 3.45 -3.23 -17.06
CA GLU A 339 4.35 -2.24 -17.62
C GLU A 339 5.14 -1.53 -16.52
N ILE A 340 6.44 -1.37 -16.74
CA ILE A 340 7.37 -0.62 -15.89
C ILE A 340 7.68 0.69 -16.60
N PHE A 341 7.25 1.80 -16.02
CA PHE A 341 7.49 3.14 -16.52
C PHE A 341 8.75 3.70 -15.86
N CYS A 342 9.65 4.26 -16.65
CA CYS A 342 10.89 4.88 -16.17
C CYS A 342 11.06 6.25 -16.79
N THR A 343 11.55 7.21 -16.01
CA THR A 343 11.93 8.54 -16.51
C THR A 343 13.23 9.00 -15.88
N GLY A 344 13.94 9.85 -16.61
CA GLY A 344 15.19 10.44 -16.15
C GLY A 344 15.06 11.84 -15.54
N TYR A 345 16.22 12.46 -15.28
CA TYR A 345 16.41 13.75 -14.60
C TYR A 345 15.45 14.83 -15.06
N ASP A 346 15.31 15.02 -16.37
CA ASP A 346 14.66 16.20 -16.96
C ASP A 346 13.22 15.92 -17.39
N PHE A 347 12.74 14.70 -17.13
CA PHE A 347 11.44 14.20 -17.58
C PHE A 347 11.19 14.39 -19.08
N ARG A 348 12.23 14.52 -19.92
CA ARG A 348 12.05 14.71 -21.37
C ARG A 348 11.73 13.44 -22.13
N HIS A 349 12.13 12.31 -21.55
CA HIS A 349 11.93 11.00 -22.12
C HIS A 349 11.35 10.07 -21.06
N THR A 350 10.22 9.44 -21.38
CA THR A 350 9.68 8.33 -20.60
C THR A 350 9.85 7.07 -21.42
N VAL A 351 10.37 6.01 -20.82
CA VAL A 351 10.45 4.69 -21.44
C VAL A 351 9.59 3.72 -20.67
N VAL A 352 9.04 2.74 -21.37
CA VAL A 352 8.16 1.73 -20.80
C VAL A 352 8.66 0.37 -21.21
N TYR A 353 8.85 -0.50 -20.22
CA TYR A 353 9.15 -1.90 -20.43
C TYR A 353 7.91 -2.74 -20.13
N ASP A 354 7.42 -3.47 -21.12
CA ASP A 354 6.36 -4.44 -20.92
C ASP A 354 6.95 -5.80 -20.56
N THR A 355 6.59 -6.30 -19.38
CA THR A 355 7.17 -7.50 -18.79
C THR A 355 6.66 -8.80 -19.43
N GLU A 356 5.50 -8.79 -20.11
CA GLU A 356 4.95 -9.97 -20.77
C GLU A 356 5.54 -10.18 -22.18
N SER A 357 5.80 -9.08 -22.88
CA SER A 357 6.29 -9.06 -24.25
C SER A 357 7.80 -8.89 -24.39
N ASP A 358 8.53 -8.63 -23.31
CA ASP A 358 10.00 -8.37 -23.31
C ASP A 358 10.36 -7.26 -24.31
N CYS A 359 9.60 -6.17 -24.29
CA CYS A 359 9.79 -5.07 -25.23
C CYS A 359 9.79 -3.70 -24.55
N TRP A 360 10.60 -2.80 -25.11
CA TRP A 360 10.66 -1.41 -24.74
C TRP A 360 9.85 -0.55 -25.70
N GLN A 361 9.19 0.47 -25.15
CA GLN A 361 8.48 1.51 -25.88
C GLN A 361 8.91 2.87 -25.36
N ASN A 362 9.00 3.84 -26.27
CA ASN A 362 9.27 5.22 -25.91
C ASN A 362 7.94 5.97 -25.86
N LEU A 363 7.73 6.69 -24.76
CA LEU A 363 6.61 7.61 -24.57
C LEU A 363 7.11 9.06 -24.57
N PRO A 364 6.26 10.03 -24.94
CA PRO A 364 6.61 11.42 -24.79
C PRO A 364 6.89 11.74 -23.32
N GLY A 365 7.90 12.57 -23.08
CA GLY A 365 8.12 13.18 -21.77
C GLY A 365 7.28 14.43 -21.58
N TRP A 366 7.78 15.30 -20.71
CA TRP A 366 7.15 16.56 -20.35
C TRP A 366 6.91 17.44 -21.59
N PRO A 367 5.68 17.90 -21.85
CA PRO A 367 5.36 18.76 -23.00
C PRO A 367 5.97 20.17 -22.97
N ASP A 368 6.80 20.50 -21.97
CA ASP A 368 7.52 21.78 -21.78
C ASP A 368 6.70 23.02 -22.19
N PRO A 369 5.61 23.34 -21.47
CA PRO A 369 4.80 24.51 -21.77
C PRO A 369 5.49 25.79 -21.28
N GLY A 370 6.58 26.21 -21.93
CA GLY A 370 7.20 27.51 -21.66
C GLY A 370 8.73 27.54 -21.60
N ASN A 371 9.43 26.50 -22.07
CA ASN A 371 10.89 26.41 -21.98
C ASN A 371 11.40 26.39 -20.52
N ARG A 372 10.60 25.77 -19.64
CA ARG A 372 10.92 25.56 -18.23
C ARG A 372 11.74 24.30 -18.06
N VAL A 373 12.37 24.15 -16.90
CA VAL A 373 13.19 22.98 -16.58
C VAL A 373 12.60 22.26 -15.39
N ALA A 374 12.41 20.95 -15.53
CA ALA A 374 12.05 20.08 -14.42
C ALA A 374 13.24 20.03 -13.46
N LYS A 375 12.96 20.33 -12.19
CA LYS A 375 13.89 20.31 -11.08
C LYS A 375 13.59 19.11 -10.18
N TYR A 376 14.50 18.84 -9.26
CA TYR A 376 14.32 17.79 -8.28
C TYR A 376 13.47 18.24 -7.10
N PRO A 377 12.69 17.31 -6.50
CA PRO A 377 12.57 15.88 -6.84
C PRO A 377 11.51 15.54 -7.91
N LEU A 378 11.73 14.44 -8.66
CA LEU A 378 10.78 13.83 -9.60
C LEU A 378 10.25 12.51 -9.03
N SER A 379 8.94 12.35 -9.01
CA SER A 379 8.30 11.15 -8.47
C SER A 379 7.18 10.65 -9.37
N LEU A 380 7.35 9.46 -9.94
CA LEU A 380 6.27 8.72 -10.58
C LEU A 380 5.41 8.02 -9.52
N PHE A 381 4.10 8.04 -9.70
CA PHE A 381 3.17 7.30 -8.87
C PHE A 381 1.93 6.89 -9.66
N VAL A 382 1.26 5.84 -9.20
CA VAL A 382 -0.01 5.39 -9.75
C VAL A 382 -1.12 5.79 -8.78
N LEU A 383 -2.18 6.39 -9.28
CA LEU A 383 -3.37 6.75 -8.52
C LEU A 383 -4.60 6.42 -9.37
N GLU A 384 -5.56 5.69 -8.83
CA GLU A 384 -6.79 5.30 -9.54
C GLU A 384 -6.52 4.62 -10.90
N ASN A 385 -5.48 3.77 -10.94
CA ASN A 385 -5.03 3.08 -12.15
C ASN A 385 -4.58 4.02 -13.28
N GLN A 386 -4.17 5.25 -12.95
CA GLN A 386 -3.58 6.21 -13.86
C GLN A 386 -2.17 6.56 -13.43
N LEU A 387 -1.28 6.70 -14.41
CA LEU A 387 0.10 7.10 -14.18
C LEU A 387 0.15 8.62 -13.99
N HIS A 388 0.82 9.03 -12.92
CA HIS A 388 1.03 10.42 -12.59
C HIS A 388 2.51 10.67 -12.33
N ILE A 389 2.90 11.92 -12.48
CA ILE A 389 4.22 12.39 -12.10
C ILE A 389 4.10 13.71 -11.37
N TRP A 390 4.89 13.85 -10.31
CA TRP A 390 5.03 15.07 -9.54
C TRP A 390 6.48 15.55 -9.60
N PHE A 391 6.66 16.84 -9.82
CA PHE A 391 7.98 17.48 -9.85
C PHE A 391 7.87 19.00 -9.67
N THR A 392 9.01 19.62 -9.35
CA THR A 392 9.19 21.07 -9.32
C THR A 392 9.66 21.56 -10.69
N CYS A 393 9.28 22.77 -11.07
CA CYS A 393 9.76 23.39 -12.30
C CYS A 393 9.99 24.89 -12.12
N GLY A 394 10.93 25.45 -12.86
CA GLY A 394 11.25 26.88 -12.85
C GLY A 394 11.87 27.35 -14.17
N ASN A 395 12.22 28.63 -14.28
CA ASN A 395 12.78 29.20 -15.52
C ASN A 395 14.30 28.96 -15.67
N GLY A 396 14.88 28.14 -14.80
CA GLY A 396 16.29 27.78 -14.78
C GLY A 396 16.70 27.22 -13.42
N TYR A 397 17.88 26.61 -13.33
CA TYR A 397 18.35 25.99 -12.07
C TYR A 397 18.59 26.99 -10.94
N ASP A 398 18.93 28.24 -11.28
CA ASP A 398 19.23 29.32 -10.32
C ASP A 398 18.01 30.22 -9.99
N ASP A 399 16.82 29.86 -10.48
CA ASP A 399 15.57 30.60 -10.22
C ASP A 399 14.98 30.20 -8.87
N ASP A 400 14.64 31.18 -8.03
CA ASP A 400 14.02 30.97 -6.70
C ASP A 400 12.50 30.79 -6.79
N GLU A 401 11.88 31.10 -7.94
CA GLU A 401 10.45 30.92 -8.19
C GLU A 401 10.13 29.50 -8.68
N ASP A 402 10.27 28.51 -7.80
CA ASP A 402 9.90 27.13 -8.08
C ASP A 402 8.40 26.90 -7.96
N GLU A 403 7.83 26.25 -8.98
CA GLU A 403 6.42 25.85 -9.01
C GLU A 403 6.28 24.33 -9.04
N TYR A 404 5.43 23.79 -8.16
CA TYR A 404 5.09 22.37 -8.18
C TYR A 404 4.05 22.08 -9.25
N ARG A 405 4.26 20.98 -9.98
CA ARG A 405 3.32 20.50 -11.00
C ARG A 405 3.03 19.02 -10.81
N VAL A 406 1.79 18.65 -11.13
CA VAL A 406 1.36 17.25 -11.18
C VAL A 406 0.78 17.00 -12.56
N TYR A 407 1.37 16.07 -13.30
CA TYR A 407 0.87 15.64 -14.59
C TYR A 407 0.27 14.24 -14.49
N VAL A 408 -0.78 13.99 -15.26
CA VAL A 408 -1.37 12.68 -15.47
C VAL A 408 -1.14 12.24 -16.91
N PHE A 409 -0.78 10.98 -17.12
CA PHE A 409 -0.59 10.44 -18.45
C PHE A 409 -1.93 9.95 -19.01
N ASP A 410 -2.37 10.54 -20.12
CA ASP A 410 -3.52 10.07 -20.89
C ASP A 410 -3.07 9.08 -21.96
N ARG A 411 -3.27 7.78 -21.69
CA ARG A 411 -2.97 6.69 -22.62
C ARG A 411 -3.70 6.81 -23.97
N SER A 412 -4.89 7.41 -24.00
CA SER A 412 -5.67 7.53 -25.24
C SER A 412 -5.12 8.61 -26.19
N ALA A 413 -4.49 9.62 -25.61
CA ALA A 413 -3.86 10.71 -26.35
C ALA A 413 -2.34 10.55 -26.48
N ASP A 414 -1.76 9.55 -25.80
CA ASP A 414 -0.32 9.36 -25.65
C ASP A 414 0.37 10.67 -25.22
N ALA A 415 -0.17 11.30 -24.18
CA ALA A 415 0.25 12.64 -23.78
C ALA A 415 0.07 12.89 -22.28
N TRP A 416 0.97 13.68 -21.70
CA TRP A 416 0.86 14.18 -20.34
C TRP A 416 -0.04 15.41 -20.29
N ARG A 417 -0.95 15.43 -19.30
CA ARG A 417 -1.85 16.56 -19.02
C ARG A 417 -1.59 17.11 -17.63
N ASP A 418 -1.51 18.43 -17.53
CA ASP A 418 -1.43 19.11 -16.23
C ASP A 418 -2.76 18.92 -15.49
N LEU A 419 -2.68 18.60 -14.19
CA LEU A 419 -3.83 18.53 -13.31
C LEU A 419 -4.16 19.89 -12.65
N ASP A 420 -3.27 20.89 -12.79
CA ASP A 420 -3.38 22.19 -12.09
C ASP A 420 -3.66 22.01 -10.57
N ALA A 421 -3.05 20.98 -9.98
CA ALA A 421 -3.27 20.60 -8.58
C ALA A 421 -2.64 21.64 -7.64
N THR A 422 -3.44 22.19 -6.72
CA THR A 422 -2.97 23.16 -5.72
C THR A 422 -2.38 22.44 -4.52
N LEU A 423 -1.05 22.40 -4.40
CA LEU A 423 -0.36 21.78 -3.27
C LEU A 423 -0.26 22.75 -2.09
N PRO A 424 -0.23 22.27 -0.83
CA PRO A 424 -0.02 23.13 0.32
C PRO A 424 1.34 23.84 0.23
N ASP A 425 1.32 25.17 0.33
CA ASP A 425 2.52 26.02 0.43
C ASP A 425 3.17 25.82 1.79
N GLU A 426 4.37 25.22 1.82
CA GLU A 426 5.47 25.51 2.76
C GLU A 426 6.66 24.57 2.49
N GLU A 427 7.83 24.93 3.07
CA GLU A 427 9.19 24.39 2.96
C GLU A 427 9.40 22.87 3.17
N TYR A 428 8.33 22.06 3.14
CA TYR A 428 8.42 20.60 3.22
C TYR A 428 9.43 20.04 2.19
N PHE A 429 9.47 20.57 0.96
CA PHE A 429 9.82 19.79 -0.23
C PHE A 429 11.29 19.85 -0.72
N SER A 430 12.28 19.66 0.15
CA SER A 430 13.69 19.57 -0.28
C SER A 430 14.26 18.13 -0.25
N TYR A 431 15.12 17.83 -1.24
CA TYR A 431 15.97 16.66 -1.52
C TYR A 431 15.71 15.32 -0.77
N GLY A 432 15.46 14.25 -1.55
CA GLY A 432 15.56 12.85 -1.10
C GLY A 432 14.25 12.26 -0.57
N ARG A 433 13.21 12.19 -1.43
CA ARG A 433 11.86 11.79 -1.04
C ARG A 433 11.42 10.49 -1.68
N LEU A 434 10.64 9.72 -0.93
CA LEU A 434 9.98 8.49 -1.37
C LEU A 434 8.51 8.82 -1.63
N CYS A 435 8.03 8.39 -2.80
CA CYS A 435 6.66 8.58 -3.21
C CYS A 435 6.04 7.22 -3.48
N LEU A 436 4.99 6.89 -2.74
CA LEU A 436 4.27 5.62 -2.92
C LEU A 436 2.78 5.87 -2.85
N MET A 437 2.01 5.00 -3.49
CA MET A 437 0.57 4.97 -3.32
C MET A 437 0.21 4.02 -2.19
N ALA A 438 -0.61 4.49 -1.26
CA ALA A 438 -1.28 3.63 -0.31
C ALA A 438 -2.78 3.98 -0.25
N ARG A 439 -3.57 3.02 0.21
CA ARG A 439 -4.97 3.25 0.51
C ARG A 439 -5.12 3.65 1.97
N ILE A 440 -5.74 4.79 2.24
CA ILE A 440 -5.80 5.35 3.59
C ILE A 440 -7.23 5.49 4.08
N TYR A 441 -7.46 5.14 5.34
CA TYR A 441 -8.77 5.28 5.97
C TYR A 441 -8.99 6.71 6.51
N LEU A 442 -9.72 7.51 5.74
CA LEU A 442 -9.97 8.93 6.01
C LEU A 442 -10.59 9.29 7.37
N PRO A 443 -11.55 8.52 7.94
CA PRO A 443 -12.22 8.92 9.18
C PRO A 443 -11.30 9.10 10.40
N TYR A 444 -10.14 8.45 10.45
CA TYR A 444 -9.19 8.60 11.56
C TYR A 444 -8.23 9.76 11.38
N LEU A 445 -7.91 10.11 10.14
CA LEU A 445 -7.06 11.26 9.83
C LEU A 445 -7.75 12.58 10.16
N LYS A 446 -9.04 12.72 9.84
CA LYS A 446 -9.82 13.94 10.11
C LYS A 446 -10.11 14.18 11.59
N ALA A 447 -10.01 13.15 12.43
CA ALA A 447 -10.33 13.26 13.85
C ALA A 447 -9.22 13.97 14.65
N GLN A 448 -7.97 14.00 14.15
CA GLN A 448 -6.85 14.68 14.81
C GLN A 448 -6.70 16.15 14.41
N ASP A 449 -7.19 16.56 13.23
CA ASP A 449 -7.23 17.98 12.80
C ASP A 449 -8.29 18.81 13.54
N MET A 450 -9.07 18.21 14.45
CA MET A 450 -10.09 18.91 15.25
C MET A 450 -9.55 19.49 16.57
N ASP A 451 -8.26 19.35 16.86
CA ASP A 451 -7.59 20.02 17.98
C ASP A 451 -6.55 21.04 17.46
N THR A 452 -7.01 22.11 16.81
CA THR A 452 -6.35 23.44 16.86
C THR A 452 -7.38 24.57 16.86
#